data_AF-A0A2R7QTL2-F1
#
_entry.id   AF-A0A2R7QTL2-F1
#
_cell.length_a   1.000
_cell.length_b   1.000
_cell.length_c   1.000
_cell.angle_alpha   90.00
_cell.angle_beta   90.00
_cell.angle_gamma   90.00
#
_symmetry.space_group_name_H-M   'P 1'
#
loop_
_entity.id
_entity.type
_entity.pdbx_description
1 polymer ?
#
loop_
_entity_poly.entity_id
_entity_poly.type
_entity_poly.pdbx_seq_one_letter_code
_entity_poly.pdbx_strand_id
1 'polypeptide(L)'
;AEDGLTLVETGEAVDGTITATLADEESLMWVQFGGADGKQVVVELAMRADRYAIRTRDSGSPVFTEFDGVPTFEYNPDLVIEARYQPYPEPVAIPIGTANPLVDGVHYSVGEVVFRLPGKDHEFRLQAEEEKLGALTMTFHDETNGAAPPEAATAEWRKVSTARPRVDALGNRTVILDFNRAINYPSAFTPYGTCPMPVKNNSLDYRIEAGEKEPALF
;
A
#
# COMPACT_ATOMS: atom_id res chain seq x y z
N ALA A 1 -23.35 -30.22 7.78
CA ALA A 1 -23.57 -29.03 6.94
C ALA A 1 -23.50 -29.43 5.48
N GLU A 2 -24.56 -29.21 4.70
CA GLU A 2 -24.59 -29.55 3.26
C GLU A 2 -23.58 -28.73 2.44
N ASP A 3 -23.19 -27.54 2.93
CA ASP A 3 -22.32 -26.59 2.23
C ASP A 3 -20.81 -26.80 2.45
N GLY A 4 -20.42 -27.77 3.29
CA GLY A 4 -19.00 -28.08 3.55
C GLY A 4 -18.18 -26.99 4.28
N LEU A 5 -18.85 -26.00 4.87
CA LEU A 5 -18.22 -24.93 5.66
C LEU A 5 -17.67 -25.46 6.99
N THR A 6 -16.45 -25.02 7.32
CA THR A 6 -15.82 -25.27 8.62
C THR A 6 -15.27 -23.98 9.22
N LEU A 7 -15.20 -23.89 10.55
CA LEU A 7 -14.50 -22.80 11.21
C LEU A 7 -12.99 -22.92 10.94
N VAL A 8 -12.33 -21.80 10.61
CA VAL A 8 -10.87 -21.82 10.32
C VAL A 8 -10.05 -22.24 11.54
N GLU A 9 -10.44 -21.75 12.72
CA GLU A 9 -9.70 -21.99 13.97
C GLU A 9 -9.80 -23.44 14.46
N THR A 10 -11.00 -24.04 14.40
CA THR A 10 -11.27 -25.34 15.03
C THR A 10 -11.42 -26.48 14.01
N GLY A 11 -11.73 -26.17 12.75
CA GLY A 11 -12.11 -27.15 11.74
C GLY A 11 -13.49 -27.79 11.96
N GLU A 12 -14.25 -27.32 12.95
CA GLU A 12 -15.60 -27.82 13.20
C GLU A 12 -16.54 -27.41 12.08
N ALA A 13 -17.42 -28.33 11.69
CA ALA A 13 -18.44 -28.07 10.68
C ALA A 13 -19.44 -27.01 11.17
N VAL A 14 -19.74 -26.05 10.30
CA VAL A 14 -20.71 -24.99 10.59
C VAL A 14 -22.08 -25.45 10.13
N ASP A 15 -23.00 -25.66 11.07
CA ASP A 15 -24.40 -25.96 10.79
C ASP A 15 -25.31 -24.87 11.37
N GLY A 16 -26.20 -24.30 10.56
CA GLY A 16 -27.04 -23.17 10.94
C GLY A 16 -26.33 -21.81 10.94
N THR A 17 -26.71 -20.93 11.87
CA THR A 17 -26.23 -19.54 11.90
C THR A 17 -25.09 -19.37 12.91
N ILE A 18 -24.01 -18.74 12.47
CA ILE A 18 -22.90 -18.28 13.32
C ILE A 18 -22.80 -16.75 13.29
N THR A 19 -22.29 -16.17 14.37
CA THR A 19 -22.12 -14.72 14.53
C THR A 19 -20.76 -14.42 15.14
N ALA A 20 -20.13 -13.34 14.70
CA ALA A 20 -18.94 -12.76 15.30
C ALA A 20 -19.07 -11.24 15.38
N THR A 21 -18.38 -10.64 16.35
CA THR A 21 -18.31 -9.18 16.51
C THR A 21 -16.85 -8.77 16.50
N LEU A 22 -16.52 -7.72 15.75
CA LEU A 22 -15.17 -7.17 15.63
C LEU A 22 -15.14 -5.72 16.11
N ALA A 23 -14.04 -5.32 16.74
CA ALA A 23 -13.71 -3.91 16.91
C ALA A 23 -13.24 -3.32 15.56
N ASP A 24 -13.22 -1.99 15.46
CA ASP A 24 -12.73 -1.33 14.25
C ASP A 24 -11.28 -1.73 13.94
N GLU A 25 -10.97 -1.83 12.64
CA GLU A 25 -9.72 -2.34 12.07
C GLU A 25 -9.39 -3.83 12.34
N GLU A 26 -10.21 -4.57 13.08
CA GLU A 26 -10.01 -6.01 13.27
C GLU A 26 -10.39 -6.83 12.02
N SER A 27 -9.92 -8.08 12.02
CA SER A 27 -10.18 -9.08 10.99
C SER A 27 -10.17 -10.48 11.60
N LEU A 28 -11.05 -11.34 11.10
CA LEU A 28 -11.21 -12.72 11.49
C LEU A 28 -11.25 -13.59 10.24
N MET A 29 -10.28 -14.49 10.07
CA MET A 29 -10.39 -15.61 9.14
C MET A 29 -11.45 -16.54 9.71
N TRP A 30 -12.67 -16.47 9.19
CA TRP A 30 -13.85 -16.92 9.92
C TRP A 30 -14.22 -18.35 9.59
N VAL A 31 -14.50 -18.60 8.30
CA VAL A 31 -14.89 -19.92 7.79
C VAL A 31 -14.11 -20.26 6.54
N GLN A 32 -14.01 -21.54 6.24
CA GLN A 32 -13.38 -22.04 5.03
C GLN A 32 -14.22 -23.16 4.40
N PHE A 33 -14.08 -23.30 3.08
CA PHE A 33 -14.74 -24.35 2.29
C PHE A 33 -14.01 -24.60 0.97
N GLY A 34 -14.44 -25.63 0.24
CA GLY A 34 -13.99 -25.93 -1.13
C GLY A 34 -12.61 -26.60 -1.21
N GLY A 35 -12.27 -27.09 -2.41
CA GLY A 35 -11.05 -27.88 -2.62
C GLY A 35 -11.16 -29.32 -2.11
N ALA A 36 -10.07 -30.08 -2.27
CA ALA A 36 -10.03 -31.51 -1.91
C ALA A 36 -10.06 -31.76 -0.39
N ASP A 37 -9.60 -30.78 0.41
CA ASP A 37 -9.52 -30.85 1.87
C ASP A 37 -10.50 -29.89 2.57
N GLY A 38 -11.34 -29.18 1.81
CA GLY A 38 -12.31 -28.21 2.34
C GLY A 38 -11.72 -26.86 2.75
N LYS A 39 -10.48 -26.54 2.36
CA LYS A 39 -9.77 -25.33 2.83
C LYS A 39 -9.36 -24.35 1.73
N GLN A 40 -9.82 -24.56 0.50
CA GLN A 40 -9.36 -23.76 -0.64
C GLN A 40 -9.74 -22.28 -0.51
N VAL A 41 -10.99 -22.00 -0.09
CA VAL A 41 -11.53 -20.65 0.08
C VAL A 41 -11.63 -20.34 1.56
N VAL A 42 -10.97 -19.27 1.99
CA VAL A 42 -11.12 -18.70 3.34
C VAL A 42 -11.96 -17.44 3.25
N VAL A 43 -13.01 -17.36 4.05
CA VAL A 43 -13.88 -16.19 4.20
C VAL A 43 -13.42 -15.41 5.43
N GLU A 44 -12.88 -14.23 5.18
CA GLU A 44 -12.51 -13.24 6.19
C GLU A 44 -13.69 -12.32 6.48
N LEU A 45 -14.05 -12.19 7.76
CA LEU A 45 -14.87 -11.10 8.26
C LEU A 45 -13.95 -9.96 8.70
N ALA A 46 -14.19 -8.74 8.24
CA ALA A 46 -13.37 -7.58 8.57
C ALA A 46 -14.24 -6.40 9.00
N MET A 47 -13.71 -5.53 9.86
CA MET A 47 -14.29 -4.24 10.22
C MET A 47 -13.39 -3.12 9.71
N ARG A 48 -13.91 -2.22 8.86
CA ARG A 48 -13.16 -1.06 8.37
C ARG A 48 -14.04 0.18 8.45
N ALA A 49 -13.55 1.21 9.15
CA ALA A 49 -14.32 2.43 9.41
C ALA A 49 -15.74 2.12 9.93
N ASP A 50 -15.83 1.28 10.97
CA ASP A 50 -17.07 0.83 11.61
C ASP A 50 -18.07 0.12 10.68
N ARG A 51 -17.59 -0.45 9.56
CA ARG A 51 -18.40 -1.22 8.60
C ARG A 51 -17.87 -2.64 8.46
N TYR A 52 -18.79 -3.61 8.54
CA TYR A 52 -18.46 -4.98 8.21
C TYR A 52 -18.22 -5.18 6.71
N ALA A 53 -17.21 -5.96 6.39
CA ALA A 53 -16.90 -6.45 5.06
C ALA A 53 -16.63 -7.95 5.10
N ILE A 54 -16.93 -8.62 3.99
CA ILE A 54 -16.51 -10.00 3.74
C ILE A 54 -15.45 -9.97 2.65
N ARG A 55 -14.35 -10.70 2.86
CA ARG A 55 -13.31 -10.92 1.86
C ARG A 55 -13.11 -12.41 1.67
N THR A 56 -13.10 -12.87 0.43
CA THR A 56 -12.80 -14.27 0.10
C THR A 56 -11.36 -14.37 -0.37
N ARG A 57 -10.61 -15.33 0.18
CA ARG A 57 -9.24 -15.66 -0.19
C ARG A 57 -9.27 -17.06 -0.79
N ASP A 58 -9.25 -17.13 -2.11
CA ASP A 58 -9.30 -18.38 -2.85
C ASP A 58 -7.91 -18.76 -3.37
N SER A 59 -7.33 -19.79 -2.78
CA SER A 59 -6.03 -20.33 -3.17
C SER A 59 -6.02 -20.99 -4.55
N GLY A 60 -7.20 -21.26 -5.14
CA GLY A 60 -7.36 -21.73 -6.52
C GLY A 60 -7.74 -20.63 -7.51
N SER A 61 -7.81 -19.37 -7.09
CA SER A 61 -8.16 -18.26 -8.00
C SER A 61 -7.06 -18.01 -9.04
N PRO A 62 -7.39 -17.70 -10.30
CA PRO A 62 -6.39 -17.37 -11.32
C PRO A 62 -5.48 -16.22 -10.91
N VAL A 63 -6.03 -15.19 -10.27
CA VAL A 63 -5.25 -14.05 -9.74
C VAL A 63 -4.17 -14.49 -8.74
N PHE A 64 -4.34 -15.62 -8.05
CA PHE A 64 -3.33 -16.18 -7.16
C PHE A 64 -2.42 -17.20 -7.88
N THR A 65 -2.98 -18.12 -8.67
CA THR A 65 -2.24 -19.23 -9.27
C THR A 65 -1.48 -18.87 -10.54
N GLU A 66 -1.92 -17.82 -11.24
CA GLU A 66 -1.33 -17.34 -12.50
C GLU A 66 -0.51 -16.05 -12.32
N PHE A 67 -0.39 -15.54 -11.09
CA PHE A 67 0.43 -14.37 -10.79
C PHE A 67 1.92 -14.68 -11.05
N ASP A 68 2.50 -14.00 -12.04
CA ASP A 68 3.89 -14.16 -12.46
C ASP A 68 4.79 -12.97 -12.08
N GLY A 69 4.19 -11.88 -11.59
CA GLY A 69 4.89 -10.74 -11.01
C GLY A 69 4.20 -9.41 -11.30
N VAL A 70 4.83 -8.33 -10.82
CA VAL A 70 4.45 -6.96 -11.17
C VAL A 70 5.45 -6.45 -12.21
N PRO A 71 4.99 -5.91 -13.35
CA PRO A 71 5.91 -5.30 -14.31
C PRO A 71 6.64 -4.12 -13.67
N THR A 72 7.91 -3.94 -14.00
CA THR A 72 8.73 -2.82 -13.51
C THR A 72 9.31 -2.00 -14.64
N PHE A 73 9.75 -0.79 -14.31
CA PHE A 73 10.71 -0.07 -15.14
C PHE A 73 12.10 -0.73 -15.04
N GLU A 74 12.96 -0.43 -16.01
CA GLU A 74 14.39 -0.72 -15.90
C GLU A 74 15.01 0.11 -14.77
N TYR A 75 16.10 -0.38 -14.20
CA TYR A 75 16.79 0.34 -13.14
C TYR A 75 17.32 1.68 -13.65
N ASN A 76 16.98 2.76 -12.94
CA ASN A 76 17.42 4.11 -13.22
C ASN A 76 18.26 4.67 -12.05
N PRO A 77 19.59 4.79 -12.20
CA PRO A 77 20.45 5.30 -11.14
C PRO A 77 20.22 6.78 -10.82
N ASP A 78 19.70 7.57 -11.77
CA ASP A 78 19.43 9.00 -11.57
C ASP A 78 18.23 9.25 -10.63
N LEU A 79 17.43 8.20 -10.38
CA LEU A 79 16.31 8.20 -9.46
C LEU A 79 16.65 7.56 -8.09
N VAL A 80 17.95 7.37 -7.81
CA VAL A 80 18.49 7.11 -6.46
C VAL A 80 19.03 8.41 -5.89
N ILE A 81 18.26 9.05 -5.02
CA ILE A 81 18.49 10.44 -4.62
C ILE A 81 18.84 10.51 -3.14
N GLU A 82 19.96 11.16 -2.81
CA GLU A 82 20.20 11.57 -1.43
C GLU A 82 19.32 12.79 -1.12
N ALA A 83 18.45 12.65 -0.12
CA ALA A 83 17.48 13.65 0.26
C ALA A 83 17.70 14.12 1.70
N ARG A 84 17.36 15.38 1.98
CA ARG A 84 17.37 15.92 3.34
C ARG A 84 16.06 15.54 4.04
N TYR A 85 16.15 15.09 5.27
CA TYR A 85 14.98 14.86 6.11
C TYR A 85 14.79 16.00 7.10
N GLN A 86 13.63 16.64 7.06
CA GLN A 86 13.22 17.73 7.94
C GLN A 86 12.12 17.21 8.88
N PRO A 87 12.48 16.68 10.06
CA PRO A 87 11.50 16.17 11.02
C PRO A 87 10.63 17.31 11.54
N TYR A 88 9.35 17.03 11.77
CA TYR A 88 8.50 17.91 12.56
C TYR A 88 8.81 17.76 14.05
N PRO A 89 8.49 18.78 14.88
CA PRO A 89 8.64 18.67 16.33
C PRO A 89 7.80 17.52 16.92
N GLU A 90 6.60 17.32 16.37
CA GLU A 90 5.66 16.26 16.73
C GLU A 90 4.94 15.77 15.46
N PRO A 91 4.44 14.52 15.41
CA PRO A 91 3.64 14.04 14.30
C PRO A 91 2.37 14.88 14.09
N VAL A 92 2.02 15.11 12.82
CA VAL A 92 0.83 15.87 12.41
C VAL A 92 -0.17 14.93 11.75
N ALA A 93 -1.36 14.81 12.33
CA ALA A 93 -2.46 14.06 11.75
C ALA A 93 -3.12 14.85 10.61
N ILE A 94 -3.16 14.27 9.42
CA ILE A 94 -3.72 14.86 8.20
C ILE A 94 -4.82 13.93 7.68
N PRO A 95 -6.09 14.37 7.63
CA PRO A 95 -7.15 13.59 7.01
C PRO A 95 -6.83 13.35 5.52
N ILE A 96 -6.99 12.11 5.08
CA ILE A 96 -6.78 11.69 3.69
C ILE A 96 -7.93 10.80 3.24
N GLY A 97 -8.12 10.70 1.92
CA GLY A 97 -8.96 9.65 1.35
C GLY A 97 -8.27 8.29 1.39
N THR A 98 -9.02 7.24 1.05
CA THR A 98 -8.48 5.93 0.74
C THR A 98 -9.00 5.46 -0.62
N ALA A 99 -8.45 4.38 -1.15
CA ALA A 99 -8.94 3.74 -2.38
C ALA A 99 -10.42 3.34 -2.31
N ASN A 100 -10.99 3.22 -1.11
CA ASN A 100 -12.42 3.03 -0.93
C ASN A 100 -13.06 4.31 -0.37
N PRO A 101 -13.98 4.98 -1.10
CA PRO A 101 -14.57 6.24 -0.65
C PRO A 101 -15.46 6.11 0.61
N LEU A 102 -15.74 4.88 1.06
CA LEU A 102 -16.47 4.62 2.31
C LEU A 102 -15.57 4.48 3.54
N VAL A 103 -14.25 4.54 3.36
CA VAL A 103 -13.25 4.38 4.42
C VAL A 103 -12.42 5.65 4.50
N ASP A 104 -12.52 6.34 5.63
CA ASP A 104 -11.70 7.51 5.94
C ASP A 104 -10.28 7.07 6.30
N GLY A 105 -9.30 7.93 6.01
CA GLY A 105 -7.90 7.70 6.36
C GLY A 105 -7.29 8.88 7.12
N VAL A 106 -6.25 8.61 7.89
CA VAL A 106 -5.43 9.63 8.53
C VAL A 106 -3.98 9.32 8.24
N HIS A 107 -3.28 10.30 7.66
CA HIS A 107 -1.84 10.27 7.50
C HIS A 107 -1.17 10.91 8.72
N TYR A 108 -0.17 10.26 9.30
CA TYR A 108 0.57 10.79 10.45
C TYR A 108 1.95 11.28 10.00
N SER A 109 1.99 12.53 9.55
CA SER A 109 3.23 13.10 9.01
C SER A 109 4.24 13.38 10.12
N VAL A 110 5.43 12.79 10.01
CA VAL A 110 6.55 12.98 10.96
C VAL A 110 7.59 13.99 10.49
N GLY A 111 7.47 14.47 9.25
CA GLY A 111 8.40 15.39 8.62
C GLY A 111 8.36 15.35 7.10
N GLU A 112 9.30 16.04 6.48
CA GLU A 112 9.41 16.15 5.03
C GLU A 112 10.75 15.63 4.51
N VAL A 113 10.70 14.87 3.42
CA VAL A 113 11.85 14.50 2.61
C VAL A 113 11.98 15.50 1.48
N VAL A 114 13.08 16.26 1.47
CA VAL A 114 13.35 17.36 0.54
C VAL A 114 14.48 17.00 -0.41
N PHE A 115 14.22 17.06 -1.70
CA PHE A 115 15.14 16.58 -2.74
C PHE A 115 14.99 17.35 -4.06
N ARG A 116 15.86 17.05 -5.04
CA ARG A 116 15.74 17.54 -6.42
C ARG A 116 15.69 16.35 -7.36
N LEU A 117 14.87 16.47 -8.40
CA LEU A 117 14.82 15.48 -9.48
C LEU A 117 15.70 15.93 -10.65
N PRO A 118 16.26 14.99 -11.44
CA PRO A 118 17.09 15.32 -12.60
C PRO A 118 16.37 16.29 -13.56
N GLY A 119 17.07 17.33 -14.03
CA GLY A 119 16.50 18.28 -14.98
C GLY A 119 15.43 19.24 -14.42
N LYS A 120 15.18 19.26 -13.11
CA LYS A 120 14.30 20.22 -12.44
C LYS A 120 15.12 21.20 -11.58
N ASP A 121 14.83 22.49 -11.72
CA ASP A 121 15.56 23.56 -11.01
C ASP A 121 15.01 23.88 -9.61
N HIS A 122 13.93 23.23 -9.20
CA HIS A 122 13.28 23.45 -7.90
C HIS A 122 13.34 22.20 -7.00
N GLU A 123 13.11 22.40 -5.71
CA GLU A 123 13.05 21.29 -4.73
C GLU A 123 11.65 20.70 -4.65
N PHE A 124 11.59 19.38 -4.53
CA PHE A 124 10.41 18.59 -4.21
C PHE A 124 10.36 18.31 -2.72
N ARG A 125 9.14 18.12 -2.22
CA ARG A 125 8.88 17.77 -0.82
C ARG A 125 7.87 16.64 -0.78
N LEU A 126 8.18 15.59 -0.04
CA LEU A 126 7.24 14.53 0.29
C LEU A 126 7.10 14.46 1.82
N GLN A 127 5.88 14.59 2.30
CA GLN A 127 5.52 14.31 3.68
C GLN A 127 5.66 12.80 3.93
N ALA A 128 6.34 12.46 5.02
CA ALA A 128 6.66 11.08 5.36
C ALA A 128 5.89 10.62 6.60
N GLU A 129 5.53 9.34 6.61
CA GLU A 129 5.14 8.57 7.79
C GLU A 129 6.35 7.79 8.32
N GLU A 130 6.40 7.58 9.64
CA GLU A 130 7.38 6.68 10.24
C GLU A 130 6.83 5.25 10.29
N GLU A 131 7.59 4.31 9.76
CA GLU A 131 7.36 2.87 9.90
C GLU A 131 8.26 2.27 11.00
N LYS A 132 8.19 0.94 11.16
CA LYS A 132 9.01 0.20 12.12
C LYS A 132 10.50 0.52 11.94
N LEU A 133 11.22 0.54 13.07
CA LEU A 133 12.67 0.79 13.12
C LEU A 133 13.09 2.19 12.61
N GLY A 134 12.15 3.14 12.54
CA GLY A 134 12.41 4.52 12.13
C GLY A 134 12.56 4.68 10.62
N ALA A 135 12.19 3.67 9.83
CA ALA A 135 12.09 3.79 8.39
C ALA A 135 11.04 4.85 8.03
N LEU A 136 11.22 5.53 6.89
CA LEU A 136 10.23 6.49 6.42
C LEU A 136 9.53 5.95 5.19
N THR A 137 8.22 6.15 5.09
CA THR A 137 7.43 5.83 3.91
C THR A 137 6.73 7.08 3.40
N MET A 138 6.79 7.28 2.09
CA MET A 138 6.09 8.36 1.40
C MET A 138 5.19 7.76 0.34
N THR A 139 3.91 8.08 0.46
CA THR A 139 2.87 7.76 -0.53
C THR A 139 2.72 8.96 -1.45
N PHE A 140 2.82 8.77 -2.76
CA PHE A 140 2.95 9.89 -3.70
C PHE A 140 2.23 9.65 -5.03
N HIS A 141 1.86 10.77 -5.65
CA HIS A 141 1.51 10.86 -7.06
C HIS A 141 2.70 11.40 -7.88
N ASP A 142 2.75 11.02 -9.14
CA ASP A 142 3.70 11.51 -10.14
C ASP A 142 3.08 11.48 -11.56
N GLU A 143 3.74 12.05 -12.56
CA GLU A 143 3.19 12.17 -13.92
C GLU A 143 3.13 10.85 -14.72
N THR A 144 3.54 9.72 -14.13
CA THR A 144 3.28 8.37 -14.68
C THR A 144 1.91 7.81 -14.28
N ASN A 145 1.27 8.34 -13.24
CA ASN A 145 -0.05 7.85 -12.82
C ASN A 145 -1.10 8.18 -13.90
N GLY A 146 -1.93 7.20 -14.26
CA GLY A 146 -3.01 7.40 -15.23
C GLY A 146 -2.56 7.64 -16.68
N ALA A 147 -1.26 7.45 -16.98
CA ALA A 147 -0.77 7.45 -18.36
C ALA A 147 -1.38 6.28 -19.17
N ALA A 148 -1.65 6.50 -20.46
CA ALA A 148 -2.23 5.46 -21.29
C ALA A 148 -1.24 4.29 -21.52
N PRO A 149 -1.65 3.03 -21.38
CA PRO A 149 -0.83 1.88 -21.77
C PRO A 149 -0.40 1.95 -23.25
N PRO A 150 0.70 1.30 -23.66
CA PRO A 150 1.51 0.34 -22.91
C PRO A 150 2.78 0.90 -22.25
N GLU A 151 3.10 2.18 -22.45
CA GLU A 151 4.38 2.75 -22.00
C GLU A 151 4.18 3.72 -20.83
N ALA A 152 4.77 3.34 -19.68
CA ALA A 152 4.93 4.16 -18.48
C ALA A 152 3.65 4.50 -17.68
N ALA A 153 2.61 3.66 -17.77
CA ALA A 153 1.51 3.69 -16.82
C ALA A 153 1.93 3.07 -15.48
N THR A 154 1.67 3.79 -14.40
CA THR A 154 1.75 3.28 -13.02
C THR A 154 0.37 3.34 -12.38
N ALA A 155 0.19 2.53 -11.32
CA ALA A 155 -1.00 2.59 -10.47
C ALA A 155 -1.32 4.02 -10.04
N GLU A 156 -2.58 4.29 -9.69
CA GLU A 156 -3.08 5.63 -9.37
C GLU A 156 -2.19 6.38 -8.36
N TRP A 157 -1.60 5.67 -7.40
CA TRP A 157 -0.46 6.13 -6.60
C TRP A 157 0.41 4.97 -6.15
N ARG A 158 1.63 5.29 -5.73
CA ARG A 158 2.61 4.33 -5.22
C ARG A 158 3.18 4.79 -3.89
N LYS A 159 3.98 3.93 -3.26
CA LYS A 159 4.79 4.30 -2.10
C LYS A 159 6.25 3.97 -2.33
N VAL A 160 7.12 4.76 -1.72
CA VAL A 160 8.56 4.49 -1.62
C VAL A 160 8.98 4.60 -0.17
N SER A 161 9.82 3.67 0.26
CA SER A 161 10.33 3.61 1.64
C SER A 161 11.83 3.83 1.66
N THR A 162 12.30 4.42 2.76
CA THR A 162 13.73 4.63 3.05
C THR A 162 14.10 3.92 4.34
N ALA A 163 15.39 3.61 4.52
CA ALA A 163 15.90 3.26 5.84
C ALA A 163 15.82 4.48 6.77
N ARG A 164 16.02 4.25 8.08
CA ARG A 164 16.04 5.35 9.05
C ARG A 164 17.02 6.47 8.67
N PRO A 165 16.67 7.75 8.90
CA PRO A 165 17.54 8.87 8.59
C PRO A 165 18.92 8.72 9.24
N ARG A 166 19.96 8.93 8.45
CA ARG A 166 21.34 9.07 8.93
C ARG A 166 21.49 10.47 9.52
N VAL A 167 22.26 10.58 10.60
CA VAL A 167 22.55 11.86 11.25
C VAL A 167 24.05 12.08 11.20
N ASP A 168 24.47 13.21 10.63
CA ASP A 168 25.88 13.59 10.59
C ASP A 168 26.33 14.26 11.91
N ALA A 169 27.62 14.61 12.00
CA ALA A 169 28.18 15.26 13.19
C ALA A 169 27.64 16.68 13.46
N LEU A 170 27.00 17.30 12.46
CA LEU A 170 26.38 18.63 12.56
C LEU A 170 24.88 18.52 12.88
N GLY A 171 24.33 17.31 12.98
CA GLY A 171 22.91 17.05 13.24
C GLY A 171 22.03 17.07 12.00
N ASN A 172 22.59 17.19 10.79
CA ASN A 172 21.81 17.10 9.56
C ASN A 172 21.31 15.68 9.37
N ARG A 173 20.06 15.55 8.92
CA ARG A 173 19.44 14.25 8.66
C ARG A 173 19.30 14.02 7.17
N THR A 174 19.76 12.86 6.70
CA THR A 174 19.65 12.47 5.28
C THR A 174 19.09 11.06 5.13
N VAL A 175 18.42 10.81 4.01
CA VAL A 175 17.92 9.50 3.60
C VAL A 175 18.30 9.25 2.15
N ILE A 176 18.34 7.98 1.75
CA ILE A 176 18.39 7.60 0.34
C ILE A 176 16.96 7.32 -0.11
N LEU A 177 16.47 8.14 -1.01
CA LEU A 177 15.19 8.00 -1.69
C LEU A 177 15.43 7.26 -3.01
N ASP A 178 15.18 5.95 -3.02
CA ASP A 178 15.35 5.10 -4.20
C ASP A 178 14.00 4.78 -4.83
N PHE A 179 13.62 5.52 -5.87
CA PHE A 179 12.34 5.29 -6.57
C PHE A 179 12.33 3.97 -7.35
N ASN A 180 13.47 3.30 -7.57
CA ASN A 180 13.47 1.95 -8.13
C ASN A 180 12.85 0.91 -7.18
N ARG A 181 12.67 1.29 -5.91
CA ARG A 181 11.98 0.50 -4.88
C ARG A 181 10.55 0.97 -4.63
N ALA A 182 10.01 1.86 -5.46
CA ALA A 182 8.62 2.26 -5.37
C ALA A 182 7.71 1.07 -5.74
N ILE A 183 6.72 0.80 -4.89
CA ILE A 183 5.78 -0.31 -5.05
C ILE A 183 4.33 0.17 -5.05
N ASN A 184 3.47 -0.62 -5.67
CA ASN A 184 2.03 -0.43 -5.69
C ASN A 184 1.41 -0.78 -4.33
N TYR A 185 0.29 -0.14 -4.02
CA TYR A 185 -0.57 -0.59 -2.94
C TYR A 185 -1.43 -1.79 -3.37
N PRO A 186 -1.93 -2.61 -2.43
CA PRO A 186 -2.91 -3.65 -2.73
C PRO A 186 -4.12 -3.17 -3.53
N SER A 187 -4.54 -1.90 -3.41
CA SER A 187 -5.62 -1.31 -4.20
C SER A 187 -5.37 -1.29 -5.70
N ALA A 188 -4.11 -1.41 -6.17
CA ALA A 188 -3.80 -1.57 -7.58
C ALA A 188 -4.24 -2.95 -8.13
N PHE A 189 -4.42 -3.95 -7.25
CA PHE A 189 -4.77 -5.32 -7.62
C PHE A 189 -6.25 -5.65 -7.35
N THR A 190 -6.97 -4.78 -6.66
CA THR A 190 -8.36 -5.01 -6.30
C THR A 190 -9.14 -3.71 -6.10
N PRO A 191 -10.36 -3.60 -6.65
CA PRO A 191 -11.21 -2.42 -6.44
C PRO A 191 -11.75 -2.32 -4.99
N TYR A 192 -11.51 -3.33 -4.16
CA TYR A 192 -11.98 -3.38 -2.78
C TYR A 192 -10.88 -2.98 -1.76
N GLY A 193 -9.71 -2.54 -2.25
CA GLY A 193 -8.62 -2.06 -1.41
C GLY A 193 -9.03 -0.82 -0.60
N THR A 194 -8.53 -0.72 0.62
CA THR A 194 -8.77 0.43 1.53
C THR A 194 -7.46 1.19 1.78
N CYS A 195 -6.60 1.25 0.76
CA CYS A 195 -5.24 1.79 0.89
C CYS A 195 -5.26 3.31 1.01
N PRO A 196 -4.37 3.92 1.81
CA PRO A 196 -4.33 5.36 2.02
C PRO A 196 -3.94 6.09 0.73
N MET A 197 -4.64 7.18 0.41
CA MET A 197 -4.23 8.10 -0.65
C MET A 197 -3.04 8.96 -0.19
N PRO A 198 -2.22 9.47 -1.13
CA PRO A 198 -1.22 10.48 -0.81
C PRO A 198 -1.87 11.70 -0.16
N VAL A 199 -1.17 12.32 0.80
CA VAL A 199 -1.53 13.69 1.20
C VAL A 199 -1.46 14.61 -0.03
N LYS A 200 -2.30 15.64 -0.06
CA LYS A 200 -2.47 16.51 -1.24
C LYS A 200 -1.16 17.04 -1.84
N ASN A 201 -0.16 17.32 -0.99
CA ASN A 201 1.12 17.89 -1.41
C ASN A 201 2.17 16.83 -1.80
N ASN A 202 1.89 15.54 -1.62
CA ASN A 202 2.74 14.47 -2.13
C ASN A 202 2.41 14.18 -3.60
N SER A 203 2.55 15.20 -4.43
CA SER A 203 2.33 15.11 -5.88
C SER A 203 3.52 15.74 -6.59
N LEU A 204 4.17 14.98 -7.46
CA LEU A 204 5.36 15.37 -8.18
C LEU A 204 5.00 15.73 -9.62
N ASP A 205 5.34 16.93 -10.07
CA ASP A 205 5.28 17.32 -11.50
C ASP A 205 6.45 16.71 -12.30
N TYR A 206 6.67 15.41 -12.13
CA TYR A 206 7.77 14.67 -12.73
C TYR A 206 7.35 13.24 -13.02
N ARG A 207 7.87 12.66 -14.10
CA ARG A 207 7.62 11.25 -14.45
C ARG A 207 8.61 10.34 -13.73
N ILE A 208 8.15 9.61 -12.72
CA ILE A 208 8.99 8.65 -11.99
C ILE A 208 8.94 7.30 -12.70
N GLU A 209 9.73 7.20 -13.77
CA GLU A 209 9.92 5.97 -14.58
C GLU A 209 10.92 5.01 -13.92
N ALA A 210 10.65 4.65 -12.66
CA ALA A 210 11.37 3.68 -11.85
C ALA A 210 10.40 2.91 -10.94
N GLY A 211 10.76 1.69 -10.55
CA GLY A 211 9.95 0.85 -9.66
C GLY A 211 8.82 0.11 -10.37
N GLU A 212 7.78 -0.24 -9.63
CA GLU A 212 6.62 -0.98 -10.15
C GLU A 212 5.76 -0.11 -11.10
N LYS A 213 5.28 -0.73 -12.17
CA LYS A 213 4.29 -0.22 -13.12
C LYS A 213 2.88 -0.65 -12.72
N GLU A 214 1.87 -0.22 -13.47
CA GLU A 214 0.50 -0.72 -13.35
C GLU A 214 0.52 -2.26 -13.45
N PRO A 215 -0.04 -3.00 -12.49
CA PRO A 215 -0.17 -4.45 -12.61
C PRO A 215 -1.11 -4.79 -13.76
N ALA A 216 -0.85 -5.90 -14.45
CA ALA A 216 -1.84 -6.44 -15.37
C ALA A 216 -3.09 -6.85 -14.55
N LEU A 217 -4.27 -6.42 -15.00
CA LEU A 217 -5.52 -6.95 -14.45
C LEU A 217 -5.66 -8.39 -14.94
N PHE A 218 -5.60 -9.34 -14.02
CA PHE A 218 -5.88 -10.76 -14.25
C PHE A 218 -7.34 -11.07 -13.92
#